data_AF-A0A9D3RQ31-F1
#
_entry.id   AF-A0A9D3RQ31-F1
#
_cell.length_a   1.000
_cell.length_b   1.000
_cell.length_c   1.000
_cell.angle_alpha   90.00
_cell.angle_beta   90.00
_cell.angle_gamma   90.00
#
_symmetry.space_group_name_H-M   'P 1'
#
loop_
_entity.id
_entity.type
_entity.pdbx_description
1 polymer ?
#
loop_
_entity_poly.entity_id
_entity_poly.type
_entity_poly.pdbx_seq_one_letter_code
_entity_poly.pdbx_strand_id
1 'polypeptide(L)'
;MDPSRNHRAYRLAVAKLSPPYIPFMPLLLKDMTFIHEGNKNYVESLVNFEKMRMIAKTVKMVRECRSQPYVPSSPQKGLADRMFLEPPSVRISTYSEQSLSLRSPTIVRQYIQNLNVIDNQRKLTQLSRSLER
;
A
#
# COMPACT_ATOMS: atom_id res chain seq x y z
N MET A 1 9.63 2.16 12.82
CA MET A 1 8.92 3.44 12.59
C MET A 1 8.96 4.23 13.89
N ASP A 2 9.74 5.32 13.96
CA ASP A 2 9.87 6.14 15.17
C ASP A 2 8.57 6.92 15.47
N PRO A 3 7.92 6.73 16.63
CA PRO A 3 6.70 7.45 17.00
C PRO A 3 6.95 8.87 17.51
N SER A 4 8.21 9.22 17.80
CA SER A 4 8.58 10.50 18.43
C SER A 4 8.02 11.70 17.68
N ARG A 5 7.56 12.71 18.44
CA ARG A 5 6.99 13.95 17.92
C ARG A 5 5.89 13.70 16.86
N ASN A 6 4.99 12.75 17.15
CA ASN A 6 3.89 12.35 16.28
C ASN A 6 4.36 11.85 14.89
N HIS A 7 5.24 10.83 14.90
CA HIS A 7 5.79 10.21 13.69
C HIS A 7 6.47 11.22 12.76
N ARG A 8 7.21 12.20 13.31
CA ARG A 8 7.82 13.30 12.55
C ARG A 8 8.68 12.79 11.39
N ALA A 9 9.48 11.74 11.60
CA ALA A 9 10.34 11.17 10.57
C ALA A 9 9.54 10.70 9.34
N TYR A 10 8.44 9.95 9.56
CA TYR A 10 7.55 9.52 8.49
C TYR A 10 6.87 10.70 7.79
N ARG A 11 6.35 11.67 8.56
CA ARG A 11 5.65 12.84 7.98
C ARG A 11 6.58 13.68 7.10
N LEU A 12 7.84 13.86 7.53
CA LEU A 12 8.84 14.58 6.73
C LEU A 12 9.22 13.81 5.46
N ALA A 13 9.28 12.47 5.51
CA ALA A 13 9.53 11.66 4.33
C ALA A 13 8.39 11.80 3.32
N VAL A 14 7.13 11.65 3.75
CA VAL A 14 5.95 11.78 2.89
C VAL A 14 5.80 13.18 2.31
N ALA A 15 6.13 14.23 3.07
CA ALA A 15 6.10 15.61 2.57
C ALA A 15 7.05 15.87 1.38
N LYS A 16 8.05 15.01 1.16
CA LYS A 16 8.98 15.10 0.03
C LYS A 16 8.56 14.22 -1.16
N LEU A 17 7.53 13.38 -1.02
CA LEU A 17 7.07 12.51 -2.09
C LEU A 17 6.10 13.24 -3.01
N SER A 18 6.20 12.98 -4.31
CA SER A 18 5.15 13.30 -5.27
C SER A 18 4.22 12.09 -5.45
N PRO A 19 2.91 12.30 -5.70
CA PRO A 19 2.02 11.24 -6.16
C PRO A 19 2.58 10.54 -7.42
N PRO A 20 2.26 9.25 -7.66
CA PRO A 20 1.45 8.37 -6.81
C PRO A 20 2.25 7.68 -5.70
N TYR A 21 1.68 7.62 -4.50
CA TYR A 21 2.24 6.82 -3.40
C TYR A 21 1.13 6.27 -2.50
N ILE A 22 1.42 5.21 -1.74
CA ILE A 22 0.49 4.64 -0.76
C ILE A 22 0.94 5.12 0.64
N PRO A 23 0.10 5.88 1.36
CA PRO A 23 0.45 6.33 2.71
C PRO A 23 0.38 5.18 3.72
N PHE A 24 1.04 5.35 4.86
CA PHE A 24 0.90 4.49 6.03
C PHE A 24 -0.51 4.64 6.64
N MET A 25 -1.43 3.80 6.16
CA MET A 25 -2.86 3.85 6.50
C MET A 25 -3.15 3.85 8.01
N PRO A 26 -2.48 3.07 8.88
CA PRO A 26 -2.74 3.11 10.32
C PRO A 26 -2.55 4.49 10.95
N LEU A 27 -1.55 5.27 10.52
CA LEU A 27 -1.35 6.63 11.04
C LEU A 27 -2.42 7.60 10.53
N LEU A 28 -2.89 7.44 9.29
CA LEU A 28 -3.97 8.25 8.75
C LEU A 28 -5.30 7.96 9.48
N LEU A 29 -5.60 6.69 9.73
CA LEU A 29 -6.76 6.27 10.52
C LEU A 29 -6.67 6.80 11.95
N LYS A 30 -5.49 6.71 12.57
CA LYS A 30 -5.21 7.32 13.87
C LYS A 30 -5.53 8.82 13.86
N ASP A 31 -5.01 9.57 12.88
CA ASP A 31 -5.27 11.02 12.76
C ASP A 31 -6.79 11.31 12.66
N MET A 32 -7.54 10.54 11.86
CA MET A 32 -9.00 10.67 11.78
C MET A 32 -9.72 10.40 13.10
N THR A 33 -9.33 9.33 13.80
CA THR A 33 -9.90 8.98 15.12
C THR A 33 -9.68 10.09 16.13
N PHE A 34 -8.46 10.62 16.24
CA PHE A 34 -8.14 11.71 17.17
C PHE A 34 -8.90 13.01 16.84
N ILE A 35 -9.09 13.32 15.56
CA ILE A 35 -9.92 14.48 15.16
C ILE A 35 -11.38 14.25 15.58
N HIS A 36 -11.90 13.03 15.37
CA HIS A 36 -13.29 12.71 15.67
C HIS A 36 -13.58 12.74 17.18
N GLU A 37 -12.73 12.12 17.98
CA GLU A 37 -12.90 12.01 19.43
C GLU A 37 -12.52 13.31 20.16
N GLY A 38 -11.51 14.03 19.67
CA GLY A 38 -11.00 15.25 20.30
C GLY A 38 -11.84 16.51 20.03
N ASN A 39 -12.77 16.48 19.07
CA ASN A 39 -13.55 17.67 18.68
C ASN A 39 -15.04 17.36 18.65
N LYS A 40 -15.88 18.22 19.26
CA LYS A 40 -17.35 18.07 19.21
C LYS A 40 -17.88 18.35 17.80
N ASN A 41 -18.93 17.65 17.40
CA ASN A 41 -19.62 17.89 16.12
C ASN A 41 -20.37 19.24 16.10
N TYR A 42 -20.83 19.69 17.27
CA TYR A 42 -21.56 20.94 17.45
C TYR A 42 -20.94 21.77 18.57
N VAL A 43 -20.96 23.08 18.42
CA VAL A 43 -20.61 24.08 19.42
C VAL A 43 -21.75 25.09 19.45
N GLU A 44 -22.36 25.31 20.60
CA GLU A 44 -23.51 26.24 20.75
C GLU A 44 -24.65 25.93 19.76
N SER A 45 -24.96 24.64 19.56
CA SER A 45 -25.97 24.14 18.61
C SER A 45 -25.68 24.43 17.12
N LEU A 46 -24.52 25.01 16.80
CA LEU A 46 -24.04 25.20 15.44
C LEU A 46 -23.03 24.11 15.06
N VAL A 47 -23.00 23.76 13.77
CA VAL A 47 -22.04 22.78 13.24
C VAL A 47 -20.61 23.29 13.43
N ASN A 48 -19.74 22.44 13.98
CA ASN A 48 -18.32 22.76 14.13
C ASN A 48 -17.59 22.61 12.78
N PHE A 49 -17.56 23.68 11.99
CA PHE A 49 -16.85 23.70 10.71
C PHE A 49 -15.33 23.53 10.84
N GLU A 50 -14.73 23.87 11.99
CA GLU A 50 -13.30 23.63 12.19
C GLU A 50 -13.01 22.12 12.25
N LYS A 51 -13.84 21.34 12.97
CA LYS A 51 -13.77 19.87 12.92
C LYS A 51 -13.93 19.35 11.50
N MET A 52 -14.92 19.85 10.75
CA MET A 52 -15.15 19.42 9.38
C MET A 52 -13.94 19.70 8.49
N ARG A 53 -13.31 20.87 8.65
CA ARG A 53 -12.10 21.27 7.92
C ARG A 53 -10.91 20.36 8.26
N MET A 54 -10.74 19.98 9.53
CA MET A 54 -9.71 19.03 9.95
C MET A 54 -9.89 17.65 9.30
N ILE A 55 -11.12 17.11 9.30
CA ILE A 55 -11.43 15.83 8.64
C ILE A 55 -11.18 15.94 7.13
N ALA A 56 -11.67 17.01 6.49
CA ALA A 56 -11.50 17.25 5.07
C ALA A 56 -10.02 17.30 4.66
N LYS A 57 -9.14 17.86 5.50
CA LYS A 57 -7.69 17.87 5.27
C LYS A 57 -7.11 16.46 5.19
N THR A 58 -7.53 15.56 6.07
CA THR A 58 -7.06 14.17 6.07
C THR A 58 -7.59 13.39 4.86
N VAL A 59 -8.85 13.61 4.44
CA VAL A 59 -9.39 13.04 3.19
C VAL A 59 -8.65 13.57 1.96
N LYS A 60 -8.36 14.88 1.94
CA LYS A 60 -7.62 15.51 0.84
C LYS A 60 -6.24 14.88 0.63
N MET A 61 -5.56 14.53 1.71
CA MET A 61 -4.29 13.79 1.63
C MET A 61 -4.45 12.47 0.86
N VAL A 62 -5.47 11.67 1.15
CA VAL A 62 -5.75 10.41 0.40
C VAL A 62 -5.99 10.68 -1.08
N ARG A 63 -6.71 11.75 -1.40
CA ARG A 63 -6.95 12.17 -2.80
C ARG A 63 -5.65 12.58 -3.49
N GLU A 64 -4.77 13.30 -2.81
CA GLU A 64 -3.46 13.72 -3.34
C GLU A 64 -2.56 12.51 -3.63
N CYS A 65 -2.48 11.54 -2.71
CA CYS A 65 -1.71 10.30 -2.86
C CYS A 65 -2.00 9.54 -4.18
N ARG A 66 -3.24 9.63 -4.66
CA ARG A 66 -3.73 8.92 -5.85
C ARG A 66 -4.05 9.84 -7.03
N SER A 67 -3.59 11.10 -6.98
CA SER A 67 -3.90 12.11 -8.00
C SER A 67 -3.24 11.85 -9.35
N GLN A 68 -2.21 10.99 -9.38
CA GLN A 68 -1.54 10.52 -10.59
C GLN A 68 -1.70 9.01 -10.73
N PRO A 69 -1.79 8.46 -11.96
CA PRO A 69 -1.82 7.02 -12.18
C PRO A 69 -0.44 6.42 -11.86
N TYR A 70 -0.43 5.21 -11.29
CA TYR A 70 0.81 4.45 -11.13
C TYR A 70 1.31 3.94 -12.49
N VAL A 71 2.39 4.56 -12.98
CA VAL A 71 3.12 4.13 -14.18
C VAL A 71 4.40 3.42 -13.73
N PRO A 72 4.52 2.10 -13.92
CA PRO A 72 5.76 1.39 -13.63
C PRO A 72 6.87 1.92 -14.53
N SER A 73 8.02 2.25 -13.94
CA SER A 73 9.21 2.74 -14.66
C SER A 73 9.97 1.63 -15.43
N SER A 74 9.50 0.38 -15.37
CA SER A 74 10.10 -0.76 -16.05
C SER A 74 9.41 -1.10 -17.38
N PRO A 75 10.11 -1.62 -18.41
CA PRO A 75 9.54 -2.05 -19.70
C PRO A 75 8.50 -3.20 -19.61
N GLN A 76 8.19 -3.70 -18.41
CA GLN A 76 7.28 -4.82 -18.23
C GLN A 76 5.79 -4.48 -18.48
N LYS A 77 5.45 -3.20 -18.74
CA LYS A 77 4.12 -2.82 -19.23
C LYS A 77 4.17 -2.44 -20.72
N GLY A 78 4.22 -3.48 -21.54
CA GLY A 78 3.75 -3.44 -22.92
C GLY A 78 2.98 -4.70 -23.35
N LEU A 79 2.85 -5.74 -22.50
CA LEU A 79 2.31 -7.04 -22.92
C LEU A 79 0.86 -7.30 -22.53
N ALA A 80 0.39 -6.81 -21.38
CA ALA A 80 -1.01 -7.06 -20.97
C ALA A 80 -2.03 -6.24 -21.79
N ASP A 81 -1.64 -5.06 -22.27
CA ASP A 81 -2.51 -4.16 -23.05
C ASP A 81 -2.35 -4.34 -24.57
N ARG A 82 -1.27 -5.01 -25.03
CA ARG A 82 -1.02 -5.28 -26.46
C ARG A 82 -1.34 -6.70 -26.91
N MET A 83 -1.74 -7.59 -26.01
CA MET A 83 -2.07 -8.98 -26.35
C MET A 83 -3.32 -9.17 -27.23
N PHE A 84 -4.01 -8.09 -27.60
CA PHE A 84 -5.13 -8.16 -28.54
C PHE A 84 -4.75 -8.04 -30.01
N LEU A 85 -3.52 -7.66 -30.38
CA LEU A 85 -3.11 -7.59 -31.79
C LEU A 85 -1.62 -7.96 -31.96
N GLU A 86 -1.40 -9.04 -32.71
CA GLU A 86 -0.14 -9.53 -33.32
C GLU A 86 0.79 -10.49 -32.52
N PRO A 87 1.14 -11.66 -33.10
CA PRO A 87 2.16 -12.57 -32.58
C PRO A 87 3.54 -12.27 -33.21
N PRO A 88 4.65 -12.33 -32.45
CA PRO A 88 5.89 -12.78 -33.09
C PRO A 88 6.80 -13.68 -32.23
N SER A 89 7.10 -14.83 -32.84
CA SER A 89 8.40 -15.52 -32.92
C SER A 89 9.22 -15.72 -31.63
N VAL A 90 9.05 -16.89 -31.01
CA VAL A 90 9.89 -17.41 -29.93
C VAL A 90 11.27 -17.79 -30.46
N ARG A 91 12.33 -17.09 -30.03
CA ARG A 91 13.71 -17.61 -30.08
C ARG A 91 13.95 -18.45 -28.83
N ILE A 92 14.08 -19.77 -29.01
CA ILE A 92 14.35 -20.73 -27.95
C ILE A 92 15.85 -20.68 -27.61
N SER A 93 16.18 -20.26 -26.39
CA SER A 93 17.51 -20.42 -25.79
C SER A 93 17.48 -21.60 -24.81
N THR A 94 18.60 -22.32 -24.70
CA THR A 94 18.81 -23.64 -24.08
C THR A 94 18.72 -23.71 -22.55
N TYR A 95 17.87 -22.90 -21.91
CA TYR A 95 17.66 -22.98 -20.46
C TYR A 95 16.45 -23.88 -20.13
N SER A 96 16.61 -24.70 -19.09
CA SER A 96 15.64 -25.69 -18.61
C SER A 96 14.23 -25.10 -18.38
N GLU A 97 13.23 -25.69 -19.04
CA GLU A 97 11.79 -25.36 -19.04
C GLU A 97 11.19 -25.09 -17.65
N GLN A 98 11.65 -25.80 -16.61
CA GLN A 98 11.18 -25.62 -15.22
C GLN A 98 11.46 -24.23 -14.63
N SER A 99 12.50 -23.53 -15.10
CA SER A 99 12.86 -22.19 -14.62
C SER A 99 12.08 -21.05 -15.30
N LEU A 100 11.39 -21.33 -16.41
CA LEU A 100 10.57 -20.37 -17.14
C LEU A 100 9.16 -20.23 -16.53
N SER A 101 8.62 -21.31 -15.95
CA SER A 101 7.29 -21.31 -15.32
C SER A 101 7.18 -20.32 -14.15
N LEU A 102 8.19 -20.25 -13.28
CA LEU A 102 8.21 -19.34 -12.11
C LEU A 102 8.34 -17.84 -12.48
N ARG A 103 8.61 -17.52 -13.75
CA ARG A 103 8.74 -16.14 -14.25
C ARG A 103 7.44 -15.59 -14.84
N SER A 104 6.36 -16.38 -14.90
CA SER A 104 5.08 -15.89 -15.41
C SER A 104 4.53 -14.80 -14.49
N PRO A 105 4.34 -13.55 -14.98
CA PRO A 105 3.74 -12.47 -14.18
C PRO A 105 2.38 -12.85 -13.60
N THR A 106 1.66 -13.77 -14.26
CA THR A 106 0.37 -14.30 -13.83
C THR A 106 0.50 -15.15 -12.57
N ILE A 107 1.50 -16.04 -12.49
CA ILE A 107 1.73 -16.90 -11.31
C ILE A 107 2.16 -16.04 -10.12
N VAL A 108 3.08 -15.10 -10.34
CA VAL A 108 3.52 -14.17 -9.29
C VAL A 108 2.34 -13.35 -8.77
N ARG A 109 1.50 -12.83 -9.67
CA ARG A 109 0.30 -12.08 -9.29
C ARG A 109 -0.69 -12.94 -8.51
N GLN A 110 -0.95 -14.16 -8.97
CA GLN A 110 -1.87 -15.08 -8.29
C GLN A 110 -1.36 -15.43 -6.90
N TYR A 111 -0.06 -15.67 -6.72
CA TYR A 111 0.53 -15.91 -5.42
C TYR A 111 0.37 -14.71 -4.47
N ILE A 112 0.71 -13.49 -4.93
CA ILE A 112 0.56 -12.26 -4.14
C ILE A 112 -0.90 -11.99 -3.77
N GLN A 113 -1.85 -12.32 -4.65
CA GLN A 113 -3.28 -12.12 -4.39
C GLN A 113 -3.88 -13.14 -3.44
N ASN A 114 -3.25 -14.31 -3.26
CA ASN A 114 -3.78 -15.43 -2.49
C ASN A 114 -2.80 -15.88 -1.39
N LEU A 115 -2.30 -14.92 -0.60
CA LEU A 115 -1.41 -15.21 0.53
C LEU A 115 -2.17 -15.96 1.64
N ASN A 116 -1.64 -17.11 2.03
CA ASN A 116 -2.08 -17.83 3.22
C ASN A 116 -1.14 -17.47 4.38
N VAL A 117 -1.68 -16.85 5.43
CA VAL A 117 -0.90 -16.28 6.55
C VAL A 117 -1.33 -16.88 7.88
N ILE A 118 -0.37 -17.03 8.80
CA ILE A 118 -0.65 -17.33 10.21
C ILE A 118 -0.75 -15.99 10.94
N ASP A 119 -1.92 -15.64 11.43
CA ASP A 119 -2.19 -14.41 12.21
C ASP A 119 -2.17 -14.64 13.74
N ASN A 120 -2.24 -15.90 14.17
CA ASN A 120 -2.18 -16.26 15.59
C ASN A 120 -0.76 -16.06 16.16
N GLN A 121 -0.57 -14.93 16.85
CA GLN A 121 0.71 -14.55 17.45
C GLN A 121 1.25 -15.57 18.46
N ARG A 122 0.39 -16.28 19.20
CA ARG A 122 0.82 -17.31 20.16
C ARG A 122 1.44 -18.50 19.42
N LYS A 123 0.78 -18.96 18.35
CA LYS A 123 1.29 -20.04 17.48
C LYS A 123 2.63 -19.64 16.84
N LEU A 124 2.72 -18.43 16.29
CA LEU A 124 3.97 -17.91 15.72
C LEU A 124 5.12 -17.90 16.75
N THR A 125 4.83 -17.47 17.98
CA THR A 125 5.82 -17.44 19.07
C THR A 125 6.30 -18.84 19.45
N GLN A 126 5.38 -19.82 19.51
CA GLN A 126 5.73 -21.21 19.78
C GLN A 126 6.63 -21.80 18.68
N LEU A 127 6.29 -21.56 17.41
CA LEU A 127 7.08 -22.02 16.26
C LEU A 127 8.48 -21.40 16.27
N SER A 128 8.59 -20.09 16.53
CA SER A 128 9.89 -19.40 16.67
C SER A 128 10.76 -20.04 17.73
N ARG A 129 10.23 -20.28 18.94
CA ARG A 129 10.99 -20.94 20.03
C ARG A 129 11.41 -22.36 19.71
N SER A 130 10.64 -23.09 18.90
CA SER A 130 11.00 -24.46 18.51
C SER A 130 12.10 -24.52 17.45
N LEU A 131 12.31 -23.46 16.67
CA LEU A 131 13.35 -23.40 15.64
C LEU A 131 14.74 -23.08 16.19
N GLU A 132 14.81 -22.46 17.37
CA GLU A 132 16.06 -22.07 18.03
C GLU A 132 16.61 -23.15 19.00
N ARG A 133 15.98 -24.34 19.05
CA ARG A 133 16.42 -25.51 19.84
C ARG A 133 17.14 -26.51 18.96
#